data_AF-A0A1M6QSF5-F1
#
_entry.id   AF-A0A1M6QSF5-F1
#
_cell.length_a   1.000
_cell.length_b   1.000
_cell.length_c   1.000
_cell.angle_alpha   90.00
_cell.angle_beta   90.00
_cell.angle_gamma   90.00
#
_symmetry.space_group_name_H-M   'P 1'
#
loop_
_entity.id
_entity.type
_entity.pdbx_description
1 polymer ?
#
loop_
_entity_poly.entity_id
_entity_poly.type
_entity_poly.pdbx_seq_one_letter_code
_entity_poly.pdbx_strand_id
1 'polypeptide(L)' 'MKGVNNIVRTPRKGARLGNRTVVDGKIVLHVKSGKLEDYVTAEEIVEELVGVPVDHIVFQSDMKCDH' A
#
# COMPACT_ATOMS: atom_id res chain seq x y z
N MET A 1 1.80 -6.32 25.28
CA MET A 1 1.24 -6.89 24.03
C MET A 1 1.98 -6.26 22.85
N LYS A 2 2.85 -7.01 22.16
CA LYS A 2 3.50 -6.50 20.94
C LYS A 2 2.47 -6.60 19.81
N GLY A 3 1.97 -5.44 19.37
CA GLY A 3 1.05 -5.35 18.25
C GLY A 3 1.64 -6.05 17.03
N VAL A 4 0.81 -6.83 16.37
CA VAL A 4 1.14 -7.49 15.10
C VAL A 4 1.50 -6.37 14.13
N ASN A 5 2.79 -6.27 13.80
CA ASN A 5 3.30 -5.27 12.88
C ASN A 5 2.79 -5.64 11.49
N ASN A 6 1.70 -5.02 11.04
CA ASN A 6 1.18 -5.08 9.67
C ASN A 6 2.12 -4.35 8.70
N ILE A 7 3.40 -4.72 8.68
CA ILE A 7 4.41 -4.11 7.81
C ILE A 7 4.38 -4.86 6.49
N VAL A 8 3.73 -4.25 5.50
CA VAL A 8 3.91 -4.62 4.10
C VAL A 8 5.30 -4.14 3.68
N ARG A 9 6.18 -5.07 3.33
CA ARG A 9 7.52 -4.78 2.80
C ARG A 9 7.40 -4.56 1.30
N THR A 10 7.79 -3.38 0.82
CA THR A 10 7.89 -3.13 -0.62
C THR A 10 9.09 -3.87 -1.21
N PRO A 11 9.07 -4.25 -2.51
CA PRO A 11 10.24 -4.80 -3.20
C PRO A 11 11.46 -3.85 -3.19
N ARG A 12 11.26 -2.54 -2.98
CA ARG A 12 12.35 -1.60 -2.62
C ARG A 12 12.98 -2.03 -1.27
N LYS A 13 14.17 -2.63 -1.34
CA LYS A 13 14.90 -3.22 -0.19
C LYS A 13 14.95 -2.23 0.99
N GLY A 14 14.26 -2.57 2.08
CA GLY A 14 14.27 -1.79 3.33
C GLY A 14 13.17 -0.75 3.48
N ALA A 15 12.31 -0.54 2.48
CA ALA A 15 11.16 0.34 2.59
C ALA A 15 9.99 -0.31 3.36
N ARG A 16 9.36 0.49 4.21
CA ARG A 16 8.18 0.12 5.00
C ARG A 16 7.01 1.02 4.60
N LEU A 17 5.86 0.41 4.34
CA LEU A 17 4.60 1.15 4.22
C LEU A 17 4.11 1.57 5.63
N GLY A 18 3.73 2.82 5.76
CA GLY A 18 3.23 3.45 6.97
C GLY A 18 1.75 3.82 6.86
N ASN A 19 1.35 4.88 7.55
CA ASN A 19 -0.04 5.33 7.60
C ASN A 19 -0.51 5.93 6.27
N ARG A 20 -1.82 5.87 6.04
CA ARG A 20 -2.48 6.63 4.97
C ARG A 20 -2.48 8.13 5.28
N THR A 21 -2.34 8.95 4.25
CA THR A 21 -2.49 10.40 4.29
C THR A 21 -3.10 10.92 2.98
N VAL A 22 -3.35 12.22 2.88
CA VAL A 22 -3.83 12.90 1.68
C VAL A 22 -2.78 13.90 1.22
N VAL A 23 -2.37 13.80 -0.04
CA VAL A 23 -1.45 14.74 -0.71
C VAL A 23 -2.11 15.16 -2.02
N ASP A 24 -2.26 16.47 -2.25
CA ASP A 24 -2.91 17.02 -3.44
C ASP A 24 -4.28 16.40 -3.76
N GLY A 25 -5.05 16.09 -2.71
CA GLY A 25 -6.39 15.46 -2.83
C GLY A 25 -6.38 13.97 -3.14
N LYS A 26 -5.20 13.34 -3.27
CA LYS A 26 -5.04 11.89 -3.50
C LYS A 26 -4.71 11.17 -2.20
N ILE A 27 -5.32 10.00 -1.99
CA ILE A 27 -5.01 9.12 -0.87
C ILE A 27 -3.70 8.39 -1.19
N VAL A 28 -2.72 8.51 -0.30
CA VAL A 28 -1.41 7.88 -0.44
C VAL A 28 -0.97 7.20 0.85
N LEU A 29 -0.09 6.23 0.73
CA LEU A 29 0.60 5.57 1.84
C LEU A 29 1.99 6.17 1.99
N HIS A 30 2.37 6.52 3.22
CA HIS A 30 3.74 6.94 3.50
C HIS A 30 4.70 5.75 3.36
N VAL A 31 5.83 5.95 2.68
CA VAL A 31 6.89 4.96 2.51
C VAL A 31 8.16 5.47 3.12
N LYS A 32 8.78 4.67 3.99
CA LYS A 32 10.06 5.02 4.62
C LYS A 32 11.13 3.99 4.36
N SER A 33 12.27 4.43 3.82
CA SER A 33 13.49 3.62 3.66
C SER A 33 14.67 4.31 4.34
N GLY A 34 15.01 3.88 5.55
CA GLY A 34 16.04 4.54 6.35
C GLY A 34 15.67 5.99 6.68
N LYS A 35 16.41 6.95 6.11
CA LYS A 35 16.16 8.39 6.24
C LYS A 35 15.33 8.98 5.09
N LEU A 36 15.05 8.19 4.05
CA LEU A 36 14.24 8.61 2.92
C LEU A 36 12.76 8.39 3.26
N GLU A 37 11.95 9.42 3.04
CA GLU A 37 10.51 9.44 3.20
C GLU A 37 9.89 9.81 1.86
N ASP A 38 8.85 9.07 1.45
CA ASP A 38 8.20 9.16 0.15
C ASP A 38 6.72 8.78 0.28
N TYR A 39 5.94 8.91 -0.80
CA TYR A 39 4.53 8.54 -0.84
C TYR A 39 4.24 7.65 -2.03
N VAL A 40 3.29 6.73 -1.88
CA VAL A 40 2.85 5.83 -2.95
C VAL A 40 1.33 5.66 -2.91
N THR A 41 0.71 5.61 -4.08
CA THR A 41 -0.72 5.30 -4.25
C THR A 41 -0.97 3.79 -4.17
N ALA A 42 -2.24 3.39 -4.05
CA ALA A 42 -2.58 1.96 -4.09
C ALA A 42 -2.36 1.38 -5.50
N GLU A 43 -2.64 2.19 -6.51
CA GLU A 43 -2.48 1.90 -7.93
C GLU A 43 -1.01 1.58 -8.25
N GLU A 44 -0.08 2.44 -7.85
CA GLU A 44 1.36 2.19 -8.05
C GLU A 44 1.85 0.89 -7.39
N ILE A 45 1.30 0.52 -6.23
CA ILE A 45 1.62 -0.76 -5.59
C ILE A 45 1.09 -1.92 -6.43
N VAL A 46 -0.14 -1.82 -6.94
CA VAL A 46 -0.75 -2.87 -7.76
C VAL A 46 -0.02 -2.99 -9.09
N GLU A 47 0.28 -1.89 -9.78
CA GLU A 47 1.04 -1.85 -11.04
C GLU A 47 2.37 -2.59 -10.93
N GLU A 48 3.12 -2.35 -9.85
CA GLU A 48 4.38 -3.05 -9.59
C GLU A 48 4.18 -4.56 -9.37
N LEU A 49 3.09 -4.96 -8.71
CA LEU A 49 2.78 -6.38 -8.45
C LEU A 49 2.31 -7.12 -9.71
N VAL A 50 1.55 -6.46 -10.59
CA VAL A 50 0.96 -7.09 -11.78
C VAL A 50 1.79 -6.87 -13.06
N GLY A 51 2.68 -5.88 -13.08
CA GLY A 51 3.54 -5.56 -14.23
C GLY A 51 2.81 -4.89 -15.40
N VAL A 52 1.62 -4.35 -15.19
CA VAL A 52 0.80 -3.66 -16.20
C VAL A 52 0.15 -2.41 -15.60
N PRO A 53 -0.14 -1.37 -16.42
CA PRO A 53 -0.82 -0.16 -15.94
C PRO A 53 -2.19 -0.45 -15.33
N VAL A 54 -2.51 0.26 -14.25
CA VAL A 54 -3.80 0.15 -13.53
C VAL A 54 -4.63 1.39 -13.82
N ASP A 55 -5.84 1.18 -14.33
CA ASP A 55 -6.80 2.26 -14.57
C ASP A 55 -7.62 2.58 -13.30
N HIS A 56 -8.22 1.56 -12.67
CA HIS A 56 -8.96 1.71 -11.42
C HIS A 56 -9.01 0.41 -10.60
N ILE A 57 -9.10 0.53 -9.27
CA ILE A 57 -9.22 -0.60 -8.33
C ILE A 57 -10.68 -0.71 -7.86
N VAL A 58 -11.27 -1.90 -7.98
CA VAL A 58 -12.61 -2.21 -7.48
C VAL A 58 -12.52 -3.16 -6.29
N PHE A 59 -13.07 -2.75 -5.15
CA PHE A 59 -13.18 -3.64 -3.99
C PHE A 59 -14.45 -4.48 -4.13
N GLN A 60 -14.28 -5.81 -4.21
CA GLN A 60 -15.42 -6.71 -4.18
C GLN A 60 -15.86 -6.89 -2.72
N SER A 61 -16.97 -6.25 -2.37
CA SER A 61 -17.65 -6.52 -1.10
C SER A 61 -18.24 -7.92 -1.15
N ASP A 62 -17.85 -8.76 -0.19
CA ASP A 62 -18.47 -10.04 0.20
C ASP A 62 -18.09 -11.29 -0.61
N MET A 63 -17.08 -12.02 -0.11
CA MET A 63 -17.23 -13.46 0.07
C MET A 63 -17.62 -13.70 1.53
N LYS A 64 -18.92 -13.90 1.79
CA LYS A 64 -19.34 -14.54 3.03
C LYS A 64 -18.74 -15.95 2.99
N CYS A 65 -17.73 -16.21 3.82
CA CYS A 65 -17.35 -17.58 4.11
C CYS A 65 -18.47 -18.16 4.95
N ASP A 66 -19.45 -18.82 4.31
CA ASP A 66 -20.39 -19.69 5.00
C ASP A 66 -19.56 -20.72 5.80
N HIS A 67 -19.62 -20.60 7.13
CA HIS A 67 -19.03 -21.56 8.07
C HIS A 67 -19.96 -22.76 8.23
#